data_AF-A0AAU5CYI7-F1
#
_entry.id   AF-A0AAU5CYI7-F1
#
_cell.length_a   1.000
_cell.length_b   1.000
_cell.length_c   1.000
_cell.angle_alpha   90.00
_cell.angle_beta   90.00
_cell.angle_gamma   90.00
#
_symmetry.space_group_name_H-M   'P 1'
#
loop_
_entity.id
_entity.type
_entity.pdbx_description
1 polymer ?
#
loop_
_entity_poly.entity_id
_entity_poly.type
_entity_poly.pdbx_seq_one_letter_code
_entity_poly.pdbx_strand_id
1 'polypeptide(L)'
;MLITPENRDDTVRLLEKLVTVGCDFKLADGVAQRRLAPNELRDLLVTDLPKEGRETESVVRDLVREVLPLCNNEASPRFLAFGHTGADVAALAGGLIALFAQQNLINQWRPCWSRCVATGTAVPAR
;
A
#
# COMPACT_ATOMS: atom_id res chain seq x y z
N MET A 1 -1.17 9.55 8.95
CA MET A 1 -0.22 10.68 8.83
C MET A 1 -0.32 11.21 7.40
N LEU A 2 -0.56 12.51 7.23
CA LEU A 2 -0.45 13.16 5.91
C LEU A 2 0.98 13.64 5.73
N ILE A 3 1.49 13.64 4.49
CA ILE A 3 2.83 14.17 4.19
C ILE A 3 2.74 15.69 4.21
N THR A 4 3.58 16.33 5.02
CA THR A 4 3.68 17.78 5.17
C THR A 4 5.16 18.22 5.08
N PRO A 5 5.46 19.51 4.86
CA PRO A 5 6.84 19.99 4.84
C PRO A 5 7.62 19.63 6.11
N GLU A 6 6.95 19.65 7.27
CA GLU A 6 7.55 19.41 8.58
C GLU A 6 7.95 17.94 8.78
N ASN A 7 7.24 17.00 8.14
CA ASN A 7 7.46 15.57 8.32
C ASN A 7 8.03 14.86 7.09
N ARG A 8 8.43 15.64 6.07
CA ARG A 8 8.97 15.13 4.80
C ARG A 8 10.14 14.18 5.04
N ASP A 9 11.11 14.61 5.84
CA ASP A 9 12.35 13.84 6.01
C ASP A 9 12.12 12.57 6.85
N ASP A 10 11.22 12.62 7.84
CA ASP A 10 10.79 11.42 8.57
C ASP A 10 10.05 10.44 7.65
N THR A 11 9.20 10.95 6.77
CA THR A 11 8.50 10.15 5.77
C THR A 11 9.48 9.45 4.83
N VAL A 12 10.47 10.18 4.31
CA VAL A 12 11.52 9.62 3.44
C VAL A 12 12.27 8.51 4.18
N ARG A 13 12.74 8.77 5.40
CA ARG A 13 13.44 7.76 6.22
C ARG A 13 12.61 6.51 6.45
N LEU A 14 11.31 6.65 6.74
CA LEU A 14 10.42 5.51 6.92
C LEU A 14 10.29 4.70 5.62
N LEU A 15 10.12 5.36 4.49
CA LEU A 15 9.98 4.68 3.20
C LEU A 15 11.28 3.99 2.77
N GLU A 16 12.44 4.60 3.01
CA GLU A 16 13.75 3.96 2.77
C GLU A 16 13.87 2.66 3.56
N LYS A 17 13.53 2.66 4.85
CA LYS A 17 13.51 1.43 5.68
C LYS A 17 12.58 0.37 5.08
N LEU A 18 11.39 0.77 4.60
CA LEU A 18 10.42 -0.16 4.02
C LEU A 18 10.91 -0.75 2.69
N VAL A 19 11.60 0.03 1.87
CA VAL A 19 12.26 -0.47 0.66
C VAL A 19 13.31 -1.51 1.02
N THR A 20 14.16 -1.25 2.03
CA THR A 20 15.15 -2.23 2.50
C THR A 20 14.47 -3.52 2.98
N VAL A 21 13.46 -3.43 3.85
CA VAL A 21 12.71 -4.60 4.33
C VAL A 21 12.09 -5.40 3.18
N GLY A 22 11.51 -4.71 2.18
CA GLY A 22 10.94 -5.34 1.00
C GLY A 22 11.98 -6.09 0.17
N CYS A 23 13.15 -5.50 -0.04
CA CYS A 23 14.27 -6.16 -0.71
C CYS A 23 14.75 -7.39 0.05
N ASP A 24 14.95 -7.27 1.37
CA ASP A 24 15.38 -8.39 2.22
C ASP A 24 14.37 -9.55 2.18
N PHE A 25 13.07 -9.23 2.22
CA PHE A 25 12.01 -10.24 2.07
C PHE A 25 12.06 -10.94 0.70
N LYS A 26 12.30 -10.21 -0.39
CA LYS A 26 12.39 -10.78 -1.74
C LYS A 26 13.63 -11.65 -1.93
N LEU A 27 14.74 -11.29 -1.29
CA LEU A 27 16.00 -12.05 -1.32
C LEU A 27 16.01 -13.25 -0.38
N ALA A 28 15.02 -13.38 0.51
CA ALA A 28 14.92 -14.53 1.40
C ALA A 28 14.67 -15.84 0.62
N ASP A 29 15.37 -16.91 1.01
CA ASP A 29 15.32 -18.22 0.34
C ASP A 29 13.94 -18.90 0.40
N GLY A 30 13.17 -18.62 1.45
CA GLY A 30 11.89 -19.26 1.72
C GLY A 30 10.73 -18.67 0.92
N VAL A 31 9.79 -19.51 0.51
CA VAL A 31 8.50 -19.06 -0.05
C VAL A 31 7.65 -18.40 1.02
N ALA A 32 7.66 -18.88 2.26
CA ALA A 32 7.04 -18.21 3.40
C ALA A 32 7.94 -18.44 4.61
N GLN A 33 8.04 -17.44 5.48
CA GLN A 33 8.88 -17.55 6.69
C GLN A 33 8.12 -18.21 7.84
N ARG A 34 6.81 -17.96 7.94
CA ARG A 34 5.90 -18.51 8.94
C ARG A 34 4.62 -18.96 8.25
N ARG A 35 4.04 -20.08 8.71
CA ARG A 35 2.72 -20.56 8.27
C ARG A 35 1.86 -20.79 9.50
N LEU A 36 0.58 -20.44 9.37
CA LEU A 36 -0.45 -20.67 10.36
C LEU A 36 -1.62 -21.39 9.70
N ALA A 37 -2.38 -22.17 10.47
CA ALA A 37 -3.64 -22.71 9.99
C ALA A 37 -4.65 -21.55 9.75
N PRO A 38 -5.66 -21.74 8.87
CA PRO A 38 -6.62 -20.67 8.55
C PRO A 38 -7.32 -20.06 9.77
N ASN A 39 -7.68 -20.88 10.76
CA ASN A 39 -8.32 -20.40 11.98
C ASN A 39 -7.37 -19.54 12.83
N GLU A 40 -6.10 -19.95 12.94
CA GLU A 40 -5.08 -19.18 13.67
C GLU A 40 -4.78 -17.85 12.98
N LEU A 41 -4.73 -17.84 11.64
CA LEU A 41 -4.52 -16.61 10.86
C LEU A 41 -5.71 -15.65 11.00
N ARG A 42 -6.93 -16.18 10.97
CA ARG A 42 -8.15 -15.40 11.22
C ARG A 42 -8.11 -14.79 12.62
N ASP A 43 -7.85 -15.60 13.64
CA ASP A 43 -7.87 -15.15 15.04
C ASP A 43 -6.77 -14.11 15.32
N LEU A 44 -5.64 -14.17 14.59
CA LEU A 44 -4.56 -13.19 14.66
C LEU A 44 -4.89 -11.86 13.94
N LEU A 45 -5.47 -11.92 12.74
CA LEU A 45 -5.59 -10.75 11.85
C LEU A 45 -6.98 -10.11 11.83
N VAL A 46 -8.02 -10.87 12.15
CA VAL A 46 -9.42 -10.41 12.14
C VAL A 46 -9.81 -10.04 13.56
N THR A 47 -9.26 -8.91 14.02
CA THR A 47 -9.55 -8.33 15.33
C THR A 47 -10.35 -7.04 15.18
N ASP A 48 -10.94 -6.57 16.28
CA ASP A 48 -11.52 -5.23 16.31
C ASP A 48 -10.45 -4.17 16.00
N LEU A 49 -10.87 -3.09 15.31
CA LEU A 49 -10.01 -1.92 15.13
C LEU A 49 -9.72 -1.26 16.48
N PRO A 50 -8.49 -0.78 16.71
CA PRO A 50 -8.16 -0.11 17.96
C PRO A 50 -9.01 1.16 18.11
N LYS A 51 -9.53 1.38 19.33
CA LYS A 51 -10.33 2.56 19.66
C LYS A 51 -9.51 3.85 19.69
N GLU A 52 -8.21 3.71 19.92
CA GLU A 52 -7.26 4.81 20.00
C GLU A 52 -6.32 4.81 18.80
N GLY A 53 -5.89 6.00 18.40
CA GLY A 53 -4.89 6.17 17.35
C GLY A 53 -3.55 5.54 17.77
N ARG A 54 -2.84 5.00 16.78
CA ARG A 54 -1.50 4.43 16.98
C ARG A 54 -0.48 5.21 16.17
N GLU A 55 0.75 5.27 16.68
CA GLU A 55 1.89 5.83 15.96
C GLU A 55 2.19 5.04 14.68
N THR A 56 2.47 5.75 13.59
CA THR A 56 2.72 5.14 12.27
C THR A 56 3.86 4.11 12.32
N GLU A 57 4.97 4.45 12.99
CA GLU A 57 6.12 3.56 13.18
C GLU A 57 5.78 2.30 13.98
N SER A 58 4.82 2.38 14.92
CA SER A 58 4.35 1.20 15.65
C SER A 58 3.53 0.28 14.76
N VAL A 59 2.64 0.84 13.93
CA VAL A 59 1.83 0.06 12.98
C VAL A 59 2.72 -0.63 11.94
N VAL A 60 3.67 0.11 11.36
CA VAL A 60 4.62 -0.44 10.40
C VAL A 60 5.42 -1.61 10.99
N ARG A 61 5.91 -1.45 12.23
CA ARG A 61 6.63 -2.51 12.93
C ARG A 61 5.82 -3.78 13.09
N ASP A 62 4.54 -3.66 13.45
CA ASP A 62 3.65 -4.82 13.59
C ASP A 62 3.40 -5.50 12.24
N LEU A 63 3.20 -4.73 11.17
CA LEU A 63 3.05 -5.28 9.82
C LEU A 63 4.30 -6.06 9.39
N VAL A 64 5.49 -5.50 9.61
CA VAL A 64 6.77 -6.15 9.27
C VAL A 64 7.01 -7.39 10.12
N ARG A 65 6.67 -7.35 11.40
CA ARG A 65 6.96 -8.46 12.33
C ARG A 65 5.94 -9.59 12.24
N GLU A 66 4.65 -9.27 12.15
CA GLU A 66 3.60 -10.26 12.28
C GLU A 66 2.99 -10.66 10.93
N VAL A 67 2.79 -9.70 10.03
CA VAL A 67 2.11 -9.95 8.75
C VAL A 67 3.10 -10.42 7.69
N LEU A 68 4.21 -9.70 7.48
CA LEU A 68 5.15 -10.00 6.40
C LEU A 68 5.70 -11.44 6.42
N PRO A 69 6.03 -12.06 7.57
CA PRO A 69 6.49 -13.45 7.59
C PRO A 69 5.44 -14.47 7.14
N LEU A 70 4.15 -14.11 7.21
CA LEU A 70 3.02 -14.94 6.77
C LEU A 70 2.74 -14.80 5.26
N CYS A 71 3.35 -13.81 4.60
CA CYS A 71 3.20 -13.58 3.17
C CYS A 71 4.04 -14.57 2.35
N ASN A 72 3.56 -14.90 1.16
CA ASN A 72 4.33 -15.66 0.19
C ASN A 72 5.31 -14.76 -0.57
N ASN A 73 6.60 -15.10 -0.54
CA ASN A 73 7.59 -14.56 -1.46
C ASN A 73 7.43 -15.22 -2.83
N GLU A 74 6.58 -14.62 -3.65
CA GLU A 74 6.32 -15.09 -5.02
C GLU A 74 7.47 -14.81 -6.00
N ALA A 75 8.52 -14.10 -5.57
CA ALA A 75 9.75 -13.96 -6.34
C ALA A 75 10.77 -15.07 -6.04
N SER A 76 10.50 -15.92 -5.04
CA SER A 76 11.39 -17.05 -4.72
C SER A 76 11.44 -18.03 -5.90
N PRO A 77 12.62 -18.52 -6.30
CA PRO A 77 12.75 -19.57 -7.32
C PRO A 77 12.02 -20.88 -6.96
N ARG A 78 11.64 -21.04 -5.69
CA ARG A 78 10.91 -22.20 -5.16
C ARG A 78 9.39 -22.01 -5.19
N PHE A 79 8.91 -20.81 -5.52
CA PHE A 79 7.49 -20.56 -5.70
C PHE A 79 7.08 -20.99 -7.12
N LEU A 80 6.27 -22.03 -7.20
CA LEU A 80 5.83 -22.64 -8.46
C LEU A 80 4.32 -22.52 -8.69
N ALA A 81 3.63 -21.76 -7.84
CA ALA A 81 2.18 -21.60 -7.92
C ALA A 81 1.85 -20.38 -8.78
N PHE A 82 1.08 -20.60 -9.86
CA PHE A 82 0.59 -19.55 -10.77
C PHE A 82 1.69 -18.74 -11.48
N GLY A 83 1.36 -18.17 -12.64
CA GLY A 83 2.26 -17.24 -13.33
C GLY A 83 2.18 -15.87 -12.68
N HIS A 84 2.93 -15.62 -11.61
CA HIS A 84 2.99 -14.28 -11.01
C HIS A 84 4.06 -13.42 -11.72
N THR A 85 3.68 -12.21 -12.12
CA THR A 85 4.58 -11.16 -12.64
C THR A 85 4.39 -9.90 -11.80
N GLY A 86 5.48 -9.25 -11.37
CA GLY A 86 5.35 -8.02 -10.55
C GLY A 86 6.50 -7.70 -9.60
N ALA A 87 7.58 -8.49 -9.59
CA ALA A 87 8.78 -8.21 -8.80
C ALA A 87 9.88 -7.45 -9.58
N ASP A 88 9.58 -6.98 -10.80
CA ASP A 88 10.52 -6.16 -11.57
C ASP A 88 10.73 -4.79 -10.90
N VAL A 89 11.97 -4.31 -10.93
CA VAL A 89 12.35 -3.05 -10.25
C VAL A 89 11.63 -1.85 -10.87
N ALA A 90 11.42 -1.82 -12.19
CA ALA A 90 10.70 -0.72 -12.82
C ALA A 90 9.21 -0.74 -12.46
N ALA A 91 8.60 -1.92 -12.35
CA ALA A 91 7.22 -2.07 -11.88
C ALA A 91 7.07 -1.58 -10.43
N LEU A 92 8.00 -1.93 -9.53
CA LEU A 92 8.00 -1.46 -8.14
C LEU A 92 8.16 0.07 -8.04
N ALA A 93 9.11 0.64 -8.80
CA ALA A 93 9.32 2.08 -8.85
C ALA A 93 8.07 2.81 -9.39
N GLY A 94 7.47 2.30 -10.47
CA GLY A 94 6.24 2.83 -11.04
C GLY A 94 5.06 2.77 -10.06
N GLY A 95 4.93 1.67 -9.31
CA GLY A 95 3.92 1.53 -8.26
C GLY A 95 4.07 2.53 -7.12
N LEU A 96 5.31 2.77 -6.66
CA LEU A 96 5.58 3.78 -5.64
C LEU A 96 5.21 5.19 -6.12
N ILE A 97 5.58 5.53 -7.37
CA ILE A 97 5.19 6.81 -7.99
C ILE A 97 3.67 6.92 -8.10
N ALA A 98 2.97 5.85 -8.51
CA ALA A 98 1.52 5.84 -8.61
C ALA A 98 0.85 6.08 -7.24
N LEU A 99 1.38 5.49 -6.16
CA LEU A 99 0.91 5.72 -4.80
C LEU A 99 1.12 7.17 -4.32
N PHE A 100 2.22 7.80 -4.70
CA PHE A 100 2.44 9.23 -4.43
C PHE A 100 1.56 10.15 -5.28
N ALA A 101 1.36 9.79 -6.54
CA ALA A 101 0.61 10.63 -7.48
C ALA A 101 -0.88 10.66 -7.17
N GLN A 102 -1.42 9.60 -6.52
CA GLN A 102 -2.82 9.49 -6.08
C GLN A 102 -3.82 9.93 -7.16
N GLN A 103 -3.54 9.58 -8.43
CA GLN A 103 -4.30 10.07 -9.57
C GLN A 103 -5.65 9.37 -9.65
N ASN A 104 -6.73 10.16 -9.68
CA ASN A 104 -8.05 9.65 -10.04
C ASN A 104 -8.23 9.70 -11.56
N LEU A 105 -8.15 8.54 -12.22
CA LEU A 105 -8.22 8.45 -13.67
C LEU A 105 -9.64 8.60 -14.25
N ILE A 106 -10.69 8.57 -13.42
CA ILE A 106 -12.08 8.72 -13.91
C ILE A 106 -12.43 10.16 -14.29
N ASN A 107 -11.65 11.14 -13.80
CA ASN A 107 -11.91 12.58 -13.98
C ASN A 107 -10.90 13.27 -14.92
N GLN A 108 -10.29 12.50 -15.83
CA GLN A 108 -9.22 12.99 -16.71
C GLN A 108 -9.74 13.71 -17.97
N TRP A 109 -11.05 13.65 -18.23
CA TRP A 109 -11.70 14.40 -19.30
C TRP A 109 -12.40 15.64 -18.71
N ARG A 110 -12.11 16.80 -19.31
CA ARG A 110 -12.64 18.18 -19.08
C ARG A 110 -13.71 18.34 -17.98
N PRO A 111 -13.64 19.41 -17.16
CA PRO A 111 -14.55 19.59 -16.03
C PRO A 111 -16.01 19.57 -16.52
N CYS A 112 -16.78 18.55 -16.13
CA CYS A 112 -18.24 18.52 -16.33
C CYS A 112 -18.89 19.79 -15.74
N TRP A 113 -18.23 20.46 -14.81
CA TRP A 113 -18.62 21.75 -14.27
C TRP A 113 -18.54 22.93 -15.24
N SER A 114 -17.62 22.96 -16.21
CA SER A 114 -17.51 24.13 -17.12
C SER A 114 -18.63 24.17 -18.16
N ARG A 115 -19.36 23.07 -18.39
CA ARG A 115 -20.56 23.05 -19.25
C ARG A 115 -21.84 23.44 -18.52
N CYS A 116 -21.93 23.26 -17.21
CA CYS A 116 -23.10 23.70 -16.43
C CYS A 116 -23.10 25.22 -16.21
N VAL A 117 -21.93 25.86 -16.13
CA VAL A 117 -21.84 27.33 -15.97
C VAL A 117 -21.97 28.05 -17.32
N ALA A 118 -21.63 27.41 -18.44
CA ALA A 118 -21.65 28.03 -19.76
C ALA A 118 -23.05 28.08 -20.45
N THR A 119 -24.04 27.34 -19.96
CA THR A 119 -25.40 27.29 -20.56
C THR A 119 -26.47 28.06 -19.79
N GLY A 120 -26.09 28.98 -18.90
CA GLY A 120 -27.00 30.00 -18.33
C GLY A 120 -28.27 29.47 -17.64
N THR A 121 -28.31 28.19 -17.28
CA THR A 121 -29.47 27.54 -16.67
C THR A 121 -29.13 27.21 -15.23
N ALA A 122 -29.07 28.25 -14.41
CA ALA A 122 -29.17 28.11 -12.96
C ALA A 122 -30.55 27.52 -12.65
N VAL A 123 -30.60 26.24 -12.29
CA VAL A 123 -31.77 25.66 -11.63
C VAL A 123 -31.68 26.11 -10.16
N PRO A 124 -32.67 26.87 -9.64
CA PRO A 124 -32.65 27.26 -8.24
C PRO A 124 -32.86 26.01 -7.38
N ALA A 125 -32.00 25.87 -6.37
CA ALA A 125 -32.16 24.87 -5.33
C ALA A 125 -33.50 25.10 -4.59
N ARG A 126 -34.28 24.03 -4.44
CA ARG A 126 -35.30 23.91 -3.39
C ARG A 126 -34.72 23.06 -2.26
#